data_AF-A0A920R4M6-F1
#
_entry.id   AF-A0A920R4M6-F1
#
_cell.length_a   1.000
_cell.length_b   1.000
_cell.length_c   1.000
_cell.angle_alpha   90.00
_cell.angle_beta   90.00
_cell.angle_gamma   90.00
#
_symmetry.space_group_name_H-M   'P 1'
#
loop_
_entity.id
_entity.type
_entity.pdbx_description
1 polymer ?
#
loop_
_entity_poly.entity_id
_entity_poly.type
_entity_poly.pdbx_seq_one_letter_code
_entity_poly.pdbx_strand_id
1 'polypeptide(L)'
;MKIASVKAVYPKYENTVPSWRTHLWQIVVRIETDTGQTGWGFGGGGKAAVEIVNGHFSEILVGRPLNSLSDISEIWDYLYTESIPYGRKGIAIMALSGIDLSLYDILGKAEKKTSS
;
A
#
# COMPACT_ATOMS: atom_id res chain seq x y z
N MET A 1 -3.74 -13.74 10.54
CA MET A 1 -3.84 -12.31 10.83
C MET A 1 -4.73 -11.63 9.81
N LYS A 2 -5.28 -10.48 10.18
CA LYS A 2 -6.10 -9.61 9.33
C LYS A 2 -5.53 -8.20 9.29
N ILE A 3 -5.77 -7.50 8.20
CA ILE A 3 -5.42 -6.08 8.06
C ILE A 3 -6.27 -5.27 9.06
N ALA A 4 -5.62 -4.53 9.95
CA ALA A 4 -6.27 -3.70 10.96
C ALA A 4 -6.27 -2.22 10.55
N SER A 5 -5.22 -1.73 9.90
CA SER A 5 -5.14 -0.35 9.42
C SER A 5 -4.28 -0.23 8.18
N VAL A 6 -4.62 0.73 7.30
CA VAL A 6 -3.86 1.09 6.11
C VAL A 6 -3.70 2.60 6.09
N LYS A 7 -2.48 3.10 5.95
CA LYS A 7 -2.20 4.53 5.85
C LYS A 7 -1.10 4.81 4.85
N ALA A 8 -1.29 5.81 4.01
CA ALA A 8 -0.28 6.39 3.14
C ALA A 8 0.04 7.83 3.57
N VAL A 9 1.30 8.20 3.38
CA VAL A 9 1.77 9.58 3.52
C VAL A 9 2.63 9.94 2.32
N TYR A 10 2.53 11.20 1.90
CA TYR A 10 3.46 11.78 0.95
C TYR A 10 4.52 12.55 1.76
N PRO A 11 5.78 12.10 1.80
CA PRO A 11 6.81 12.73 2.62
C PRO A 11 6.99 14.21 2.32
N LYS A 12 7.35 14.99 3.35
CA LYS A 12 7.78 16.37 3.16
C LYS A 12 9.21 16.36 2.61
N TYR A 13 9.32 16.42 1.29
CA TYR A 13 10.61 16.52 0.62
C TYR A 13 11.23 17.92 0.81
N GLU A 14 12.50 17.95 1.19
CA GLU A 14 13.31 19.17 1.29
C GLU A 14 14.26 19.28 0.08
N ASN A 15 14.74 20.49 -0.22
CA ASN A 15 15.65 20.75 -1.35
C ASN A 15 15.12 20.24 -2.71
N THR A 16 13.81 20.44 -2.96
CA THR A 16 13.16 19.98 -4.18
C THR A 16 13.40 20.94 -5.35
N VAL A 17 13.57 20.36 -6.55
CA VAL A 17 13.59 21.16 -7.78
C VAL A 17 12.19 21.70 -8.07
N PRO A 18 12.02 23.00 -8.43
CA PRO A 18 10.73 23.54 -8.85
C PRO A 18 10.27 22.87 -10.15
N SER A 19 9.42 21.85 -10.04
CA SER A 19 9.01 21.02 -11.17
C SER A 19 7.68 20.35 -10.86
N TRP A 20 6.79 20.30 -11.85
CA TRP A 20 5.50 19.61 -11.72
C TRP A 20 5.66 18.11 -11.43
N ARG A 21 6.82 17.52 -11.78
CA ARG A 21 7.11 16.09 -11.58
C ARG A 21 7.22 15.72 -10.10
N THR A 22 7.55 16.68 -9.23
CA THR A 22 7.66 16.43 -7.79
C THR A 22 6.34 15.97 -7.20
N HIS A 23 5.21 16.45 -7.73
CA HIS A 23 3.87 16.04 -7.30
C HIS A 23 3.57 14.55 -7.47
N LEU A 24 4.37 13.81 -8.25
CA LEU A 24 4.20 12.38 -8.50
C LEU A 24 5.26 11.51 -7.81
N TRP A 25 6.06 12.09 -6.92
CA TRP A 25 7.11 11.38 -6.19
C TRP A 25 6.57 10.33 -5.22
N GLN A 26 7.50 9.65 -4.55
CA GLN A 26 7.18 8.48 -3.74
C GLN A 26 6.21 8.80 -2.61
N ILE A 27 5.36 7.84 -2.32
CA ILE A 27 4.55 7.79 -1.10
C ILE A 27 5.06 6.64 -0.23
N VAL A 28 4.86 6.75 1.07
CA VAL A 28 5.12 5.68 2.02
C VAL A 28 3.79 5.12 2.47
N VAL A 29 3.63 3.81 2.37
CA VAL A 29 2.47 3.07 2.82
C VAL A 29 2.85 2.26 4.05
N ARG A 30 1.98 2.28 5.05
CA ARG A 30 2.08 1.52 6.29
C ARG A 30 0.80 0.72 6.48
N ILE A 31 0.96 -0.58 6.70
CA ILE A 31 -0.15 -1.49 7.01
C ILE A 31 0.12 -2.13 8.36
N GLU A 32 -0.89 -2.15 9.23
CA GLU A 32 -0.83 -2.86 10.51
C GLU A 32 -1.80 -4.03 10.50
N THR A 33 -1.44 -5.12 11.17
CA THR A 33 -2.31 -6.28 11.38
C THR A 33 -2.87 -6.34 12.80
N ASP A 34 -3.95 -7.10 12.97
CA ASP A 34 -4.56 -7.41 14.28
C ASP A 34 -3.62 -8.17 15.23
N THR A 35 -2.59 -8.82 14.70
CA THR A 35 -1.52 -9.51 15.44
C THR A 35 -0.33 -8.61 15.77
N GLY A 36 -0.40 -7.31 15.47
CA GLY A 36 0.64 -6.33 15.78
C GLY A 36 1.81 -6.30 14.79
N GLN A 37 1.72 -6.99 13.65
CA GLN A 37 2.74 -6.87 12.59
C GLN A 37 2.55 -5.55 11.83
N THR A 38 3.65 -4.95 11.41
CA THR A 38 3.64 -3.71 10.61
C THR A 38 4.47 -3.88 9.35
N GLY A 39 3.84 -3.63 8.21
CA GLY A 39 4.43 -3.58 6.88
C GLY A 39 4.71 -2.17 6.41
N TRP A 40 5.78 -2.03 5.63
CA TRP A 40 6.14 -0.80 4.94
C TRP A 40 6.35 -1.04 3.46
N GLY A 41 5.80 -0.15 2.64
CA GLY A 41 5.93 -0.20 1.19
C GLY A 41 6.04 1.19 0.59
N PHE A 42 6.61 1.26 -0.60
CA PHE A 42 6.88 2.52 -1.29
C PHE A 42 6.16 2.54 -2.63
N GLY A 43 5.23 3.48 -2.77
CA GLY A 43 4.51 3.73 -4.02
C GLY A 43 5.00 5.02 -4.69
N GLY A 44 4.29 5.45 -5.72
CA GLY A 44 4.47 6.75 -6.39
C GLY A 44 3.14 7.46 -6.60
N GLY A 45 3.15 8.60 -7.30
CA GLY A 45 1.94 9.37 -7.61
C GLY A 45 1.58 10.44 -6.58
N GLY A 46 2.45 10.67 -5.60
CA GLY A 46 2.39 11.72 -4.59
C GLY A 46 1.04 11.88 -3.91
N LYS A 47 0.60 13.13 -3.71
CA LYS A 47 -0.64 13.42 -2.94
C LYS A 47 -1.88 12.74 -3.51
N ALA A 48 -1.98 12.60 -4.84
CA ALA A 48 -3.11 11.92 -5.46
C ALA A 48 -3.16 10.43 -5.10
N ALA A 49 -2.00 9.76 -5.06
CA ALA A 49 -1.90 8.38 -4.63
C ALA A 49 -2.24 8.19 -3.14
N VAL A 50 -1.90 9.18 -2.30
CA VAL A 50 -2.30 9.16 -0.87
C VAL A 50 -3.81 9.11 -0.71
N GLU A 51 -4.56 9.91 -1.46
CA GLU A 51 -6.02 9.89 -1.41
C GLU A 51 -6.62 8.57 -1.92
N ILE A 52 -6.01 7.95 -2.93
CA ILE A 52 -6.43 6.62 -3.39
C ILE A 52 -6.23 5.58 -2.28
N VAL A 53 -5.06 5.59 -1.62
CA VAL A 53 -4.78 4.64 -0.54
C VAL A 53 -5.69 4.88 0.66
N ASN A 54 -5.74 6.12 1.16
CA ASN A 54 -6.44 6.43 2.41
C ASN A 54 -7.95 6.51 2.24
N GLY A 55 -8.42 7.03 1.11
CA GLY A 55 -9.83 7.30 0.86
C GLY A 55 -10.58 6.19 0.11
N HIS A 56 -9.87 5.21 -0.47
CA HIS A 56 -10.54 4.09 -1.12
C HIS A 56 -9.95 2.74 -0.71
N PHE A 57 -8.66 2.48 -0.97
CA PHE A 57 -8.10 1.15 -0.71
C PHE A 57 -8.15 0.77 0.77
N SER A 58 -7.94 1.72 1.68
CA SER A 58 -8.04 1.47 3.12
C SER A 58 -9.43 0.93 3.52
N GLU A 59 -10.51 1.49 2.98
CA GLU A 59 -11.88 1.10 3.33
C GLU A 59 -12.16 -0.36 2.98
N ILE A 60 -11.66 -0.80 1.83
CA ILE A 60 -11.94 -2.13 1.28
C ILE A 60 -10.91 -3.20 1.69
N LEU A 61 -9.80 -2.82 2.33
CA LEU A 61 -8.76 -3.73 2.81
C LEU A 61 -8.88 -4.10 4.28
N VAL A 62 -9.39 -3.20 5.12
CA VAL A 62 -9.51 -3.48 6.56
C VAL A 62 -10.39 -4.72 6.79
N GLY A 63 -9.91 -5.62 7.63
CA GLY A 63 -10.55 -6.90 7.95
C GLY A 63 -10.20 -8.06 7.02
N ARG A 64 -9.52 -7.81 5.88
CA ARG A 64 -9.11 -8.89 4.96
C ARG A 64 -8.02 -9.78 5.58
N PRO A 65 -8.05 -11.10 5.31
CA PRO A 65 -6.99 -12.01 5.73
C PRO A 65 -5.68 -11.73 5.01
N LEU A 66 -4.56 -11.97 5.70
CA LEU A 66 -3.21 -11.92 5.13
C LEU A 66 -2.34 -12.96 5.83
N ASN A 67 -2.23 -14.16 5.27
CA ASN A 67 -1.51 -15.30 5.84
C ASN A 67 -0.62 -16.02 4.83
N SER A 68 -0.79 -15.75 3.54
CA SER A 68 -0.08 -16.44 2.47
C SER A 68 0.16 -15.52 1.26
N LEU A 69 1.02 -15.96 0.34
CA LEU A 69 1.23 -15.30 -0.94
C LEU A 69 -0.04 -15.27 -1.81
N SER A 70 -0.94 -16.25 -1.67
CA SER A 70 -2.22 -16.24 -2.40
C SER A 70 -3.12 -15.09 -1.94
N ASP A 71 -3.14 -14.80 -0.64
CA ASP A 71 -3.91 -13.66 -0.10
C ASP A 71 -3.43 -12.33 -0.69
N ILE A 72 -2.12 -12.18 -0.92
CA ILE A 72 -1.55 -10.99 -1.59
C ILE A 72 -2.06 -10.89 -3.03
N SER A 73 -1.99 -11.98 -3.80
CA SER A 73 -2.49 -12.00 -5.18
C SER A 73 -3.97 -11.67 -5.27
N GLU A 74 -4.79 -12.23 -4.39
CA GLU A 74 -6.23 -11.95 -4.32
C GLU A 74 -6.51 -10.48 -3.97
N ILE A 75 -5.77 -9.92 -3.01
CA ILE A 75 -5.85 -8.50 -2.69
C ILE A 75 -5.47 -7.64 -3.90
N TRP A 76 -4.39 -7.99 -4.60
CA TRP A 76 -3.93 -7.25 -5.77
C TRP A 76 -4.99 -7.23 -6.87
N ASP A 77 -5.53 -8.39 -7.24
CA ASP A 77 -6.55 -8.52 -8.29
C ASP A 77 -7.84 -7.78 -7.91
N TYR A 78 -8.22 -7.85 -6.64
CA TYR A 78 -9.39 -7.14 -6.13
C TYR A 78 -9.20 -5.62 -6.21
N LEU A 79 -8.10 -5.07 -5.69
CA LEU A 79 -7.82 -3.63 -5.76
C LEU A 79 -7.66 -3.13 -7.19
N TYR A 80 -7.03 -3.93 -8.06
CA TYR A 80 -6.91 -3.61 -9.48
C TYR A 80 -8.30 -3.47 -10.10
N THR A 81 -9.20 -4.43 -9.83
CA THR A 81 -10.58 -4.43 -10.33
C THR A 81 -11.39 -3.25 -9.82
N GLU A 82 -11.37 -2.99 -8.50
CA GLU A 82 -12.09 -1.86 -7.90
C GLU A 82 -11.56 -0.49 -8.38
N SER A 83 -10.29 -0.43 -8.79
CA SER A 83 -9.69 0.78 -9.33
C SER A 83 -9.93 0.99 -10.84
N ILE A 84 -10.57 0.07 -11.56
CA ILE A 84 -10.77 0.17 -13.03
C ILE A 84 -11.32 1.53 -13.49
N PRO A 85 -12.30 2.16 -12.81
CA PRO A 85 -12.87 3.45 -13.27
C PRO A 85 -11.85 4.60 -13.38
N TYR A 86 -10.75 4.55 -12.62
CA TYR A 86 -9.75 5.62 -12.55
C TYR A 86 -8.29 5.10 -12.60
N GLY A 87 -8.11 3.80 -12.88
CA GLY A 87 -6.84 3.09 -12.77
C GLY A 87 -6.43 2.41 -14.07
N ARG A 88 -6.12 1.11 -14.01
CA ARG A 88 -5.48 0.28 -15.07
C ARG A 88 -4.03 0.66 -15.39
N LYS A 89 -3.67 1.93 -15.29
CA LYS A 89 -2.31 2.48 -15.43
C LYS A 89 -2.13 3.71 -14.52
N GLY A 90 -0.90 4.22 -14.42
CA GLY A 90 -0.63 5.50 -13.78
C GLY A 90 -0.78 5.50 -12.26
N ILE A 91 -1.29 6.61 -11.70
CA ILE A 91 -1.26 6.92 -10.26
C ILE A 91 -1.91 5.82 -9.41
N ALA A 92 -3.04 5.26 -9.84
CA ALA A 92 -3.72 4.20 -9.08
C ALA A 92 -2.87 2.92 -8.98
N ILE A 93 -2.15 2.56 -10.06
CA ILE A 93 -1.26 1.40 -10.06
C ILE A 93 0.00 1.68 -9.21
N MET A 94 0.51 2.91 -9.23
CA MET A 94 1.62 3.32 -8.35
C MET A 94 1.23 3.27 -6.86
N ALA A 95 -0.02 3.64 -6.52
CA ALA A 95 -0.57 3.51 -5.18
C ALA A 95 -0.70 2.03 -4.77
N LEU A 96 -1.23 1.20 -5.68
CA LEU A 96 -1.36 -0.25 -5.50
C LEU A 96 -0.01 -0.92 -5.23
N SER A 97 1.06 -0.52 -5.93
CA SER A 97 2.41 -1.04 -5.67
C SER A 97 2.90 -0.77 -4.23
N GLY A 98 2.54 0.38 -3.65
CA GLY A 98 2.88 0.68 -2.26
C GLY A 98 2.18 -0.24 -1.26
N ILE A 99 0.92 -0.60 -1.54
CA ILE A 99 0.17 -1.59 -0.76
C ILE A 99 0.81 -2.97 -0.89
N ASP A 100 1.03 -3.44 -2.12
CA ASP A 100 1.58 -4.76 -2.42
C ASP A 100 2.91 -5.01 -1.69
N LEU A 101 3.87 -4.07 -1.81
CA LEU A 101 5.15 -4.15 -1.10
C LEU A 101 4.99 -4.19 0.43
N SER A 102 4.02 -3.46 0.98
CA SER A 102 3.73 -3.47 2.42
C SER A 102 3.23 -4.84 2.88
N LEU A 103 2.43 -5.54 2.06
CA LEU A 103 1.92 -6.87 2.37
C LEU A 103 3.02 -7.92 2.35
N TYR A 104 3.93 -7.88 1.36
CA TYR A 104 5.11 -8.74 1.31
C TYR A 104 6.02 -8.54 2.53
N ASP A 105 6.24 -7.30 2.95
CA ASP A 105 7.05 -6.99 4.15
C ASP A 105 6.41 -7.58 5.42
N ILE A 106 5.08 -7.54 5.55
CA ILE A 106 4.36 -8.17 6.67
C ILE A 106 4.59 -9.68 6.70
N LEU A 107 4.38 -10.36 5.56
CA LEU A 107 4.54 -11.82 5.50
C LEU A 107 5.99 -12.23 5.78
N GLY A 108 6.98 -11.54 5.19
CA GLY A 108 8.38 -11.82 5.44
C GLY A 108 8.79 -11.65 6.92
N LYS A 109 8.16 -10.71 7.64
CA LYS A 109 8.34 -10.55 9.09
C LYS A 109 7.63 -11.63 9.91
N ALA A 110 6.44 -12.05 9.49
CA ALA A 110 5.68 -13.09 10.16
C ALA A 110 6.37 -14.47 10.06
N GLU A 111 6.96 -14.78 8.89
CA GLU A 111 7.71 -16.02 8.68
C GLU A 111 8.94 -16.11 9.58
N LYS A 112 9.74 -15.04 9.68
CA LYS A 112 10.93 -14.99 10.55
C LYS A 112 10.61 -15.23 12.03
N LYS A 113 9.41 -14.87 12.48
CA LYS A 113 8.97 -15.04 13.88
C LYS A 113 8.54 -16.47 14.20
N THR A 114 8.30 -17.30 13.18
CA THR A 114 7.88 -18.70 13.34
C THR A 114 9.09 -19.66 13.40
N SER A 115 10.26 -19.23 12.92
CA SER A 115 11.49 -20.04 12.88
C SER A 115 12.39 -19.91 14.11
N SER A 116 11.94 -19.23 15.17
CA SER A 116 12.64 -19.07 16.46
C SER A 116 11.87 -19.76 17.58
#